data_AF-A0AAN9PBQ0-F1
#
_entry.id   AF-A0AAN9PBQ0-F1
#
_cell.length_a   1.000
_cell.length_b   1.000
_cell.length_c   1.000
_cell.angle_alpha   90.00
_cell.angle_beta   90.00
_cell.angle_gamma   90.00
#
_symmetry.space_group_name_H-M   'P 1'
#
loop_
_entity.id
_entity.type
_entity.pdbx_description
1 polymer ?
#
loop_
_entity_poly.entity_id
_entity_poly.type
_entity_poly.pdbx_seq_one_letter_code
_entity_poly.pdbx_strand_id
1 'polypeptide(L)' 'MSRIILGGLKLDEAYGPAWNSVVGKDFGSCVTHLCGSFIFFRVEMVEFLVFKDGKDFTESREEAIGVLQKATNSES' A
#
# COMPACT_ATOMS: atom_id res chain seq x y z
N MET A 1 19.96 -3.62 -11.83
CA MET A 1 19.86 -2.58 -10.78
C MET A 1 18.40 -2.19 -10.64
N SER A 2 17.69 -2.78 -9.69
CA SER A 2 16.30 -2.42 -9.39
C SER A 2 16.31 -1.09 -8.65
N ARG A 3 15.87 -0.01 -9.30
CA ARG A 3 15.69 1.29 -8.63
C ARG A 3 14.43 1.17 -7.77
N ILE A 4 14.60 1.13 -6.45
CA ILE A 4 13.49 1.38 -5.53
C ILE A 4 13.09 2.84 -5.76
N ILE A 5 11.92 3.05 -6.34
CA ILE A 5 11.37 4.40 -6.53
C ILE A 5 10.63 4.72 -5.25
N LEU A 6 11.12 5.71 -4.49
CA LEU A 6 10.46 6.22 -3.28
C LEU A 6 9.16 6.98 -3.63
N GLY A 7 8.20 6.27 -4.23
CA GLY A 7 6.87 6.77 -4.58
C GLY A 7 5.87 6.69 -3.43
N GLY A 8 6.33 6.45 -2.19
CA GLY A 8 5.48 6.21 -1.01
C GLY A 8 4.61 7.39 -0.60
N LEU A 9 5.08 8.63 -0.80
CA LEU A 9 4.48 9.83 -0.19
C LEU A 9 2.98 10.03 -0.49
N LYS A 10 2.51 9.67 -1.69
CA LYS A 10 1.10 9.87 -2.06
C LYS A 10 0.18 8.80 -1.49
N LEU A 11 0.68 7.57 -1.33
CA LEU A 11 -0.06 6.52 -0.63
C LEU A 11 0.01 6.74 0.88
N ASP A 12 1.13 7.26 1.39
CA ASP A 12 1.29 7.64 2.79
C ASP A 12 0.24 8.68 3.21
N GLU A 13 -0.09 9.64 2.34
CA GLU A 13 -1.14 10.64 2.56
C GLU A 13 -2.56 10.04 2.60
N ALA A 14 -2.83 9.00 1.81
CA ALA A 14 -4.17 8.46 1.60
C ALA A 14 -4.51 7.24 2.46
N TYR A 15 -3.51 6.43 2.84
CA TYR A 15 -3.67 5.11 3.47
C TYR A 15 -2.70 4.90 4.65
N GLY A 16 -2.24 6.00 5.25
CA GLY A 16 -1.27 6.04 6.33
C GLY A 16 0.15 5.66 5.89
N PRO A 17 1.16 5.87 6.74
CA PRO A 17 2.58 5.84 6.38
C PRO A 17 3.13 4.48 5.93
N ALA A 18 4.40 4.49 5.52
CA ALA A 18 5.25 3.33 5.24
C ALA A 18 4.91 2.55 3.95
N TRP A 19 4.35 3.21 2.95
CA TRP A 19 4.22 2.64 1.61
C TRP A 19 5.53 2.68 0.83
N ASN A 20 5.81 1.57 0.16
CA ASN A 20 6.99 1.37 -0.67
C ASN A 20 6.56 0.99 -2.08
N SER A 21 7.30 1.47 -3.09
CA SER A 21 7.06 1.14 -4.49
C SER A 21 8.36 0.69 -5.16
N VAL A 22 8.28 -0.40 -5.92
CA VAL A 22 9.35 -0.92 -6.75
C VAL A 22 8.86 -0.93 -8.18
N VAL A 23 9.65 -0.34 -9.07
CA VAL A 23 9.33 -0.25 -10.50
C VAL A 23 10.53 -0.76 -11.28
N GLY A 24 10.30 -1.69 -12.19
CA GLY A 24 11.39 -2.33 -12.92
C GLY A 24 10.90 -3.19 -14.08
N LYS A 25 11.85 -3.81 -14.79
CA LYS A 25 11.57 -4.83 -15.81
C LYS A 25 12.02 -6.17 -15.25
N ASP A 26 11.16 -7.18 -15.35
CA ASP A 26 11.41 -8.58 -15.01
C ASP A 26 12.07 -8.77 -13.64
N PHE A 27 11.45 -8.23 -12.59
CA PHE A 27 11.93 -8.38 -11.22
C PHE A 27 11.14 -9.43 -10.43
N GLY A 28 11.84 -10.12 -9.52
CA GLY A 28 11.24 -10.96 -8.48
C GLY A 28 11.32 -10.28 -7.13
N SER A 29 10.29 -10.45 -6.30
CA SER A 29 10.25 -9.93 -4.93
C SER A 29 9.63 -10.97 -3.99
N CYS A 30 10.23 -11.14 -2.80
CA CYS A 30 9.68 -11.93 -1.71
C CYS A 30 9.32 -10.98 -0.55
N VAL A 31 8.03 -10.71 -0.36
CA VAL A 31 7.53 -9.81 0.68
C VAL A 31 6.44 -10.47 1.50
N THR A 32 6.58 -10.40 2.82
CA THR A 32 5.52 -10.74 3.76
C THR A 32 4.63 -9.51 3.91
N HIS A 33 3.41 -9.58 3.37
CA HIS A 33 2.47 -8.46 3.36
C HIS A 33 1.24 -8.77 4.23
N LEU A 34 0.62 -7.72 4.77
CA LEU A 34 -0.68 -7.83 5.40
C LEU A 34 -1.76 -7.90 4.32
N CYS A 35 -2.89 -8.54 4.64
CA CYS A 35 -4.04 -8.57 3.74
C CYS A 35 -4.49 -7.14 3.42
N GLY A 36 -4.60 -6.80 2.14
CA GLY A 36 -5.00 -5.46 1.68
C GLY A 36 -3.87 -4.42 1.55
N SER A 37 -2.62 -4.75 1.89
CA SER A 37 -1.48 -3.80 1.83
C SER A 37 -0.46 -4.15 0.74
N PHE A 38 -0.92 -4.77 -0.35
CA PHE A 38 -0.08 -5.27 -1.44
C PHE A 38 -0.79 -5.10 -2.79
N ILE A 39 -0.07 -4.56 -3.77
CA ILE A 39 -0.54 -4.41 -5.14
C ILE A 39 0.62 -4.76 -6.08
N PHE A 40 0.37 -5.66 -7.04
CA PHE A 40 1.33 -5.99 -8.10
C PHE A 40 0.64 -5.97 -9.46
N PHE A 41 1.19 -5.18 -10.39
CA PHE A 41 0.65 -5.08 -11.75
C PHE A 41 1.75 -4.77 -12.76
N ARG A 42 1.47 -5.02 -14.04
CA ARG A 42 2.38 -4.73 -15.15
C ARG A 42 1.71 -3.77 -16.13
N VAL A 43 2.44 -2.77 -16.58
CA VAL A 43 2.07 -1.91 -17.70
C VAL A 43 3.13 -2.07 -18.79
N GLU A 44 2.72 -2.63 -19.93
CA GLU A 44 3.61 -3.00 -21.03
C GLU A 44 4.76 -3.90 -20.57
N MET A 45 6.01 -3.40 -20.61
CA MET A 45 7.22 -4.12 -20.19
C MET A 45 7.70 -3.74 -18.78
N VAL A 46 6.93 -2.93 -18.04
CA VAL A 46 7.30 -2.43 -16.71
C VAL A 46 6.37 -3.02 -15.67
N GLU A 47 6.96 -3.63 -14.65
CA GLU A 47 6.28 -4.15 -13.48
C GLU A 47 6.28 -3.10 -12.36
N PHE A 48 5.21 -3.10 -11.59
CA PHE A 48 4.98 -2.24 -10.45
C PHE A 48 4.61 -3.11 -9.25
N LEU A 49 5.36 -2.96 -8.17
CA LEU A 49 5.09 -3.59 -6.90
C LEU A 49 4.94 -2.50 -5.85
N VAL A 50 3.81 -2.47 -5.16
CA VAL A 50 3.51 -1.54 -4.09
C VAL A 50 3.15 -2.33 -2.84
N PHE A 51 3.80 -2.02 -1.72
CA PHE A 51 3.57 -2.72 -0.45
C PHE A 51 3.82 -1.81 0.76
N LYS A 52 3.12 -2.06 1.86
CA LYS A 52 3.34 -1.35 3.14
C LYS A 52 4.28 -2.16 4.05
N ASP A 53 5.21 -1.50 4.73
CA ASP A 53 6.05 -2.16 5.75
C ASP A 53 5.22 -2.44 7.02
N GLY A 54 5.39 -3.62 7.59
CA GLY A 54 4.59 -4.10 8.72
C GLY A 54 4.97 -3.49 10.07
N LYS A 55 5.64 -2.33 10.13
CA LYS A 55 6.03 -1.71 11.40
C LYS A 55 4.91 -0.90 12.06
N ASP A 56 3.86 -0.54 11.31
CA ASP A 56 2.76 0.30 11.79
C ASP A 56 1.50 -0.53 12.12
N PHE A 57 1.66 -1.56 12.95
CA PHE A 57 0.55 -2.40 13.44
C PHE A 57 -0.47 -1.65 14.33
N THR A 58 -0.18 -0.40 14.72
CA THR A 58 -1.01 0.38 15.64
C THR A 58 -2.10 1.21 14.94
N GLU A 59 -1.87 1.77 13.75
CA GLU A 59 -2.84 2.68 13.10
C GLU A 59 -3.91 1.97 12.26
N SER A 60 -3.60 0.77 11.74
CA SER A 60 -4.50 0.01 10.83
C SER A 60 -5.79 -0.48 11.49
N ARG A 61 -5.83 -0.63 12.82
CA ARG A 61 -7.07 -0.90 13.56
C ARG A 61 -7.96 0.33 13.71
N GLU A 62 -7.36 1.51 13.90
CA GLU A 62 -8.09 2.75 14.14
C GLU A 62 -8.72 3.29 12.85
N GLU A 63 -8.01 3.22 11.71
CA GLU A 63 -8.56 3.57 10.39
C GLU A 63 -9.73 2.65 9.97
N ALA A 64 -9.62 1.34 10.21
CA ALA A 64 -10.70 0.40 9.90
C ALA A 64 -11.99 0.70 10.71
N ILE A 65 -11.83 1.11 11.96
CA ILE A 65 -12.96 1.53 12.82
C ILE A 65 -13.52 2.88 12.35
N GLY A 66 -12.68 3.83 11.95
CA GLY A 66 -13.09 5.14 11.44
C GLY A 66 -13.84 5.09 10.11
N VAL A 67 -13.44 4.22 9.17
CA VAL A 67 -14.14 4.02 7.90
C VAL A 67 -15.51 3.37 8.11
N LEU A 68 -15.63 2.43 9.05
CA LEU A 68 -16.91 1.78 9.38
C LEU A 68 -17.94 2.75 9.98
N GLN A 69 -17.53 3.77 10.74
CA GLN A 69 -18.45 4.78 11.27
C GLN A 69 -18.96 5.76 10.21
N LYS A 70 -18.22 5.96 9.11
CA LYS A 70 -18.66 6.85 8.02
C LYS A 70 -19.75 6.22 7.15
N ALA A 71 -19.84 4.90 7.11
CA ALA A 71 -20.85 4.19 6.33
C ALA A 71 -22.22 4.05 7.05
N THR A 72 -22.34 4.45 8.32
CA THR A 72 -23.57 4.26 9.12
C THR A 72 -24.35 5.54 9.42
N ASN A 73 -23.94 6.71 8.91
CA ASN A 73 -24.59 8.01 9.20
C ASN A 73 -25.09 8.77 7.96
N SER A 74 -25.43 8.10 6.86
CA SER A 74 -26.05 8.75 5.69
C SER A 74 -27.45 8.24 5.33
N GLU A 75 -28.18 7.71 6.31
CA GLU A 75 -29.63 7.45 6.19
C GLU A 75 -30.37 8.01 7.41
N SER A 76 -30.51 9.35 7.44
CA SER A 76 -31.65 10.04 8.08
C SER A 76 -31.72 11.48 7.59
#